data_AF-A0A843KYU5-F1
#
_entry.id   AF-A0A843KYU5-F1
#
_cell.length_a   1.000
_cell.length_b   1.000
_cell.length_c   1.000
_cell.angle_alpha   90.00
_cell.angle_beta   90.00
_cell.angle_gamma   90.00
#
_symmetry.space_group_name_H-M   'P 1'
#
loop_
_entity.id
_entity.type
_entity.pdbx_description
1 polymer ?
#
loop_
_entity_poly.entity_id
_entity_poly.type
_entity_poly.pdbx_seq_one_letter_code
_entity_poly.pdbx_strand_id
1 'polypeptide(L)'
;MAKGGEYRWLEDHFMVIFDSTGRPLFRGGIVRDITERRRTEEIVAQSAAELARVHRDLKSAHREANLYLDILTHDIGNTENVSNLYAELLAGSVEGEAARYAANLKRSIENPYDAEPHAQPMKKTISLRKPLRLGRAG
;
A
#
# COMPACT_ATOMS: atom_id res chain seq x y z
N MET A 1 -16.30 -1.27 -45.69
CA MET A 1 -17.41 -0.99 -44.75
C MET A 1 -18.38 -2.18 -44.80
N ALA A 2 -18.62 -2.84 -43.67
CA ALA A 2 -19.70 -3.82 -43.60
C ALA A 2 -21.05 -3.08 -43.72
N LYS A 3 -22.06 -3.73 -44.29
CA LYS A 3 -23.35 -3.16 -44.72
C LYS A 3 -24.25 -2.58 -43.59
N GLY A 4 -23.68 -2.34 -42.39
CA GLY A 4 -24.37 -1.85 -41.19
C GLY A 4 -23.61 -0.79 -40.38
N GLY A 5 -22.53 -0.18 -40.90
CA GLY A 5 -21.88 0.97 -40.25
C GLY A 5 -20.96 0.68 -39.05
N GLU A 6 -20.81 -0.58 -38.65
CA GLU A 6 -19.88 -0.94 -37.57
C GLU A 6 -18.41 -0.89 -38.00
N TYR A 7 -17.59 -0.23 -37.19
CA TYR A 7 -16.14 -0.26 -37.30
C TYR A 7 -15.59 -1.59 -36.80
N ARG A 8 -14.75 -2.23 -37.61
CA ARG A 8 -14.06 -3.48 -37.30
C ARG A 8 -12.56 -3.31 -37.43
N TRP A 9 -11.82 -3.85 -36.48
CA TRP A 9 -10.37 -3.92 -36.52
C TRP A 9 -9.98 -5.17 -37.30
N LEU A 10 -9.27 -4.96 -38.40
CA LEU A 10 -8.78 -6.05 -39.24
C LEU A 10 -7.26 -6.12 -39.14
N GLU A 11 -6.75 -7.34 -39.01
CA GLU A 11 -5.34 -7.67 -39.14
C GLU A 11 -5.16 -8.33 -40.50
N ASP A 12 -4.42 -7.67 -41.39
CA ASP A 12 -4.12 -8.18 -42.74
C ASP A 12 -2.66 -8.65 -42.79
N HIS A 13 -2.46 -9.91 -43.17
CA HIS A 13 -1.16 -10.47 -43.47
C HIS A 13 -1.16 -10.95 -44.90
N PHE A 14 -0.38 -10.28 -45.76
CA PHE A 14 -0.31 -10.62 -47.16
C PHE A 14 1.13 -10.59 -47.67
N MET A 15 1.35 -11.35 -48.72
CA MET A 15 2.58 -11.39 -49.49
C MET A 15 2.24 -11.24 -50.97
N VAL A 16 3.13 -10.57 -51.69
CA VAL A 16 3.04 -10.40 -53.13
C VAL A 16 4.07 -11.32 -53.78
N ILE A 17 3.61 -12.16 -54.70
CA ILE A 17 4.43 -13.08 -55.48
C ILE A 17 4.76 -12.38 -56.79
N PHE A 18 6.05 -12.31 -57.12
CA PHE A 18 6.55 -11.67 -58.34
C PHE A 18 7.06 -12.72 -59.34
N ASP A 19 7.03 -12.39 -60.63
CA ASP A 19 7.68 -13.19 -61.67
C ASP A 19 9.21 -12.98 -61.69
N SER A 20 9.90 -13.72 -62.55
CA SER A 20 11.36 -13.62 -62.73
C SER A 20 11.84 -12.27 -63.28
N THR A 21 10.94 -11.43 -63.80
CA THR A 21 11.21 -10.07 -64.27
C THR A 21 10.88 -9.00 -63.22
N GLY A 22 10.43 -9.42 -62.03
CA GLY A 22 10.05 -8.53 -60.93
C GLY A 22 8.63 -7.96 -61.04
N ARG A 23 7.77 -8.48 -61.93
CA ARG A 23 6.37 -8.03 -62.05
C ARG A 23 5.48 -8.80 -61.08
N PRO A 24 4.56 -8.13 -60.36
CA PRO A 24 3.66 -8.81 -59.43
C PRO A 24 2.67 -9.70 -60.19
N LEU A 25 2.68 -11.00 -59.87
CA LEU A 25 1.78 -12.00 -60.43
C LEU A 25 0.51 -12.16 -59.59
N PHE A 26 0.68 -12.33 -58.27
CA PHE A 26 -0.43 -12.60 -57.35
C PHE A 26 -0.18 -11.96 -55.98
N ARG A 27 -1.26 -11.55 -55.31
CA ARG A 27 -1.26 -11.20 -53.88
C ARG A 27 -2.04 -12.28 -53.14
N GLY A 28 -1.38 -12.98 -52.21
CA GLY A 28 -2.00 -13.95 -51.32
C GLY A 28 -1.92 -13.46 -49.89
N GLY A 29 -2.99 -13.61 -49.12
CA GLY A 29 -3.01 -13.18 -47.72
C GLY A 29 -4.23 -13.65 -46.95
N ILE A 30 -4.16 -13.49 -45.64
CA ILE A 30 -5.27 -13.72 -44.72
C ILE A 30 -5.65 -12.40 -44.06
N VAL A 31 -6.95 -12.17 -43.95
CA VAL A 31 -7.51 -11.05 -43.18
C VAL A 31 -8.25 -11.65 -42.00
N ARG A 32 -7.85 -11.27 -40.78
CA ARG A 32 -8.50 -11.69 -39.54
C ARG A 32 -9.21 -10.50 -38.92
N ASP A 33 -10.48 -10.67 -38.56
CA ASP A 33 -11.16 -9.72 -37.69
C ASP A 33 -10.65 -9.89 -36.26
N ILE A 34 -10.09 -8.83 -35.70
CA ILE A 34 -9.52 -8.77 -34.35
C ILE A 34 -10.29 -7.79 -33.45
N THR A 35 -11.50 -7.37 -33.86
CA THR A 35 -12.31 -6.38 -33.13
C THR A 35 -12.57 -6.80 -31.69
N GLU A 36 -12.98 -8.04 -31.48
CA GLU A 36 -13.24 -8.58 -30.15
C GLU A 36 -11.96 -8.66 -29.31
N ARG A 37 -10.86 -9.17 -29.89
CA ARG A 37 -9.56 -9.23 -29.23
C ARG A 37 -9.14 -7.84 -28.73
N ARG A 38 -9.22 -6.82 -29.59
CA ARG A 38 -8.87 -5.44 -29.25
C ARG A 38 -9.74 -4.87 -28.13
N ARG A 39 -11.06 -5.08 -28.18
CA ARG A 39 -11.97 -4.64 -27.11
C ARG A 39 -11.61 -5.27 -25.77
N THR A 40 -11.32 -6.57 -25.76
CA THR A 40 -10.90 -7.27 -24.53
C THR A 40 -9.55 -6.76 -24.01
N GLU A 41 -8.56 -6.59 -24.90
CA GLU A 41 -7.26 -6.00 -24.53
C GLU A 41 -7.41 -4.60 -23.91
N GLU A 42 -8.29 -3.78 -24.48
CA GLU A 42 -8.54 -2.42 -24.02
C GLU A 42 -9.24 -2.40 -22.65
N ILE A 43 -10.24 -3.26 -22.44
CA ILE A 43 -10.90 -3.41 -21.13
C ILE A 43 -9.89 -3.83 -20.06
N VAL A 44 -9.02 -4.79 -20.38
CA VAL A 44 -7.96 -5.25 -19.47
C VAL A 44 -6.97 -4.13 -19.17
N ALA A 45 -6.54 -3.38 -20.19
CA ALA A 45 -5.61 -2.26 -20.04
C ALA A 45 -6.22 -1.15 -19.17
N GLN A 46 -7.49 -0.80 -19.38
CA GLN A 46 -8.21 0.18 -18.59
C GLN A 46 -8.34 -0.27 -17.12
N SER A 47 -8.74 -1.52 -16.91
CA SER A 47 -8.86 -2.11 -15.56
C SER A 47 -7.52 -2.11 -14.82
N ALA A 48 -6.43 -2.46 -15.51
CA ALA A 48 -5.09 -2.45 -14.93
C ALA A 48 -4.63 -1.03 -14.56
N ALA A 49 -4.94 -0.04 -15.41
CA ALA A 49 -4.61 1.36 -15.15
C ALA A 49 -5.40 1.90 -13.94
N GLU A 50 -6.69 1.57 -13.84
CA GLU A 50 -7.53 1.95 -12.71
C GLU A 50 -7.06 1.30 -11.40
N LEU A 51 -6.78 -0.01 -11.42
CA LEU A 51 -6.26 -0.73 -10.26
C LEU A 51 -4.92 -0.13 -9.81
N ALA A 52 -4.02 0.19 -10.74
CA ALA A 52 -2.76 0.82 -10.42
C ALA A 52 -2.93 2.21 -9.79
N ARG A 53 -3.94 2.99 -10.23
CA ARG A 53 -4.29 4.28 -9.63
C ARG A 53 -4.79 4.11 -8.20
N VAL A 54 -5.82 3.29 -8.00
CA VAL A 54 -6.42 3.06 -6.68
C VAL A 54 -5.39 2.51 -5.69
N HIS A 55 -4.52 1.60 -6.14
CA HIS A 55 -3.45 1.06 -5.30
C HIS A 55 -2.40 2.12 -4.90
N ARG A 56 -2.08 3.08 -5.78
CA ARG A 56 -1.20 4.21 -5.42
C ARG A 56 -1.86 5.09 -4.36
N ASP A 57 -3.13 5.42 -4.55
CA ASP A 57 -3.91 6.26 -3.63
C ASP A 57 -3.99 5.59 -2.25
N LEU A 58 -4.33 4.31 -2.20
CA LEU A 58 -4.35 3.50 -0.97
C LEU A 58 -2.99 3.48 -0.28
N LYS A 59 -1.90 3.27 -1.03
CA LYS A 59 -0.54 3.30 -0.47
C LYS A 59 -0.19 4.67 0.10
N SER A 60 -0.69 5.75 -0.48
CA SER A 60 -0.47 7.10 0.04
C SER A 60 -1.22 7.31 1.35
N ALA A 61 -2.51 6.99 1.38
CA ALA A 61 -3.33 7.07 2.59
C ALA A 61 -2.77 6.20 3.72
N HIS A 62 -2.30 4.99 3.42
CA HIS A 62 -1.69 4.10 4.41
C HIS A 62 -0.38 4.66 4.97
N ARG A 63 0.46 5.31 4.14
CA ARG A 63 1.66 6.00 4.64
C ARG A 63 1.29 7.14 5.57
N GLU A 64 0.29 7.94 5.19
CA GLU A 64 -0.17 9.06 6.01
C GLU A 64 -0.72 8.60 7.36
N ALA A 65 -1.57 7.57 7.38
CA ALA A 65 -2.10 6.98 8.60
C ALA A 65 -0.99 6.47 9.54
N ASN A 66 0.04 5.81 8.98
CA ASN A 66 1.17 5.33 9.77
C ASN A 66 2.02 6.47 10.35
N LEU A 67 2.18 7.58 9.63
CA LEU A 67 2.88 8.75 10.16
C LEU A 67 2.13 9.34 11.36
N TYR A 68 0.80 9.45 11.28
CA TYR A 68 0.00 9.87 12.44
C TYR A 68 0.16 8.89 13.60
N LEU A 69 0.12 7.58 13.34
CA LEU A 69 0.30 6.58 14.39
C LEU A 69 1.67 6.69 15.08
N ASP A 70 2.74 6.91 14.31
CA ASP A 70 4.10 7.05 14.84
C ASP A 70 4.21 8.29 15.75
N ILE A 71 3.66 9.44 15.31
CA ILE A 71 3.65 10.68 16.09
C ILE A 71 2.84 10.50 17.37
N LEU A 72 1.60 10.00 17.25
CA LEU A 72 0.72 9.82 18.41
C LEU A 72 1.32 8.84 19.43
N THR A 73 1.94 7.76 18.97
CA THR A 73 2.58 6.79 19.86
C THR A 73 3.73 7.42 20.64
N HIS A 74 4.54 8.25 19.98
CA HIS A 74 5.61 9.00 20.64
C HIS A 74 5.06 9.98 21.67
N ASP A 75 4.04 10.78 21.32
CA ASP A 75 3.49 11.80 22.19
C ASP A 75 2.76 11.21 23.40
N ILE A 76 2.06 10.08 23.20
CA ILE A 76 1.48 9.28 24.29
C ILE A 76 2.60 8.79 25.21
N GLY A 77 3.65 8.16 24.68
CA GLY A 77 4.76 7.67 25.49
C GLY A 77 5.46 8.79 26.27
N ASN A 78 5.61 9.98 25.68
CA ASN A 78 6.14 11.14 26.39
C ASN A 78 5.22 11.60 27.52
N THR A 79 3.91 11.66 27.29
CA THR A 79 2.91 12.05 28.30
C THR A 79 2.84 11.03 29.44
N GLU A 80 2.89 9.73 29.11
CA GLU A 80 2.97 8.63 30.08
C GLU A 80 4.23 8.74 30.93
N ASN A 81 5.40 8.97 30.32
CA ASN A 81 6.66 9.13 31.05
C ASN A 81 6.63 10.31 32.03
N VAL A 82 6.12 11.47 31.59
CA VAL A 82 5.99 12.65 32.45
C VAL A 82 5.00 12.39 33.60
N SER A 83 3.85 11.80 33.30
CA SER A 83 2.82 11.49 34.30
C SER A 83 3.32 10.47 35.33
N ASN A 84 4.06 9.45 34.88
CA ASN A 84 4.69 8.46 35.75
C ASN A 84 5.71 9.09 36.69
N LEU A 85 6.57 9.98 36.20
CA LEU A 85 7.55 10.68 37.04
C LEU A 85 6.86 11.47 38.16
N TYR A 86 5.81 12.22 37.83
CA TYR A 86 5.03 12.95 38.85
C TYR A 86 4.30 12.01 39.81
N ALA A 87 3.71 10.92 39.31
CA ALA A 87 3.04 9.93 40.15
C ALA A 87 4.03 9.28 41.14
N GLU A 88 5.26 8.98 40.72
CA GLU A 88 6.32 8.44 41.58
C GLU A 88 6.73 9.44 42.67
N LEU A 89 6.96 10.70 42.29
CA LEU A 89 7.29 11.76 43.26
C LEU A 89 6.15 11.96 44.28
N LEU A 90 4.90 11.98 43.82
CA LEU A 90 3.74 12.08 44.69
C LEU A 90 3.66 10.88 45.64
N ALA A 91 3.75 9.66 45.13
CA ALA A 91 3.67 8.44 45.94
C ALA A 91 4.72 8.39 47.06
N GLY A 92 5.91 8.97 46.85
CA GLY A 92 6.96 9.08 47.88
C GLY A 92 6.83 10.28 48.83
N SER A 93 5.92 11.22 48.56
CA SER A 93 5.78 12.48 49.31
C SER A 93 4.48 12.60 50.12
N VAL A 94 3.49 11.73 49.86
CA VAL A 94 2.20 11.72 50.55
C VAL A 94 1.99 10.42 51.32
N GLU A 95 1.15 10.47 52.36
CA GLU A 95 0.80 9.31 53.20
C GLU A 95 -0.73 9.07 53.21
N GLY A 96 -1.16 7.93 53.75
CA GLY A 96 -2.57 7.59 53.92
C GLY A 96 -3.33 7.40 52.60
N GLU A 97 -4.55 7.95 52.50
CA GLU A 97 -5.38 7.80 51.29
C GLU A 97 -4.75 8.48 50.06
N ALA A 98 -4.04 9.60 50.24
CA ALA A 98 -3.37 10.30 49.14
C ALA A 98 -2.30 9.41 48.47
N ALA A 99 -1.53 8.65 49.27
CA ALA A 99 -0.55 7.69 48.75
C ALA A 99 -1.21 6.58 47.92
N ARG A 100 -2.38 6.11 48.38
CA ARG A 100 -3.18 5.10 47.67
C ARG A 100 -3.67 5.61 46.30
N TYR A 101 -4.06 6.88 46.21
CA TYR A 101 -4.45 7.49 44.95
C TYR A 101 -3.26 7.66 43.98
N ALA A 102 -2.10 8.10 44.47
CA ALA A 102 -0.89 8.22 43.64
C ALA A 102 -0.44 6.85 43.08
N ALA A 103 -0.49 5.79 43.90
CA ALA A 103 -0.18 4.43 43.47
C ALA A 103 -1.18 3.88 42.42
N ASN A 104 -2.48 4.19 42.57
CA ASN A 104 -3.50 3.82 41.58
C ASN A 104 -3.31 4.58 40.26
N LEU A 105 -2.94 5.86 40.31
CA LEU A 105 -2.63 6.65 39.12
C LEU A 105 -1.46 6.02 38.34
N LYS A 106 -0.36 5.68 39.02
CA LYS A 106 0.79 4.99 38.41
C LYS A 106 0.37 3.69 37.72
N ARG A 107 -0.40 2.83 38.41
CA ARG A 107 -0.88 1.56 37.84
C ARG A 107 -1.73 1.77 36.59
N SER A 108 -2.55 2.82 36.57
CA SER A 108 -3.40 3.15 35.41
C SER A 108 -2.59 3.62 34.20
N ILE A 109 -1.43 4.25 34.41
CA ILE A 109 -0.54 4.73 33.33
C ILE A 109 0.32 3.58 32.80
N GLU A 110 0.82 2.70 33.68
CA GLU A 110 1.64 1.55 33.28
C GLU A 110 0.83 0.44 32.58
N ASN A 111 -0.44 0.29 32.94
CA ASN A 111 -1.32 -0.75 32.42
C ASN A 111 -2.67 -0.17 31.94
N PRO A 112 -2.68 0.60 30.83
CA PRO A 112 -3.92 1.20 30.31
C PRO A 112 -4.97 0.16 29.88
N TYR A 113 -4.58 -1.12 29.73
CA TYR A 113 -5.47 -2.22 29.30
C TYR A 113 -6.17 -2.98 30.45
N ASP A 114 -5.82 -2.74 31.72
CA ASP A 114 -6.50 -3.40 32.84
C ASP A 114 -7.92 -2.83 33.12
N ALA A 115 -8.35 -1.83 32.34
CA ALA A 115 -9.68 -1.23 32.43
C ALA A 115 -10.73 -1.83 31.47
N GLU A 116 -10.37 -2.69 30.51
CA GLU A 116 -11.28 -3.22 29.46
C GLU A 116 -10.93 -4.69 29.09
N PRO A 117 -11.83 -5.69 29.29
CA PRO A 117 -11.51 -7.11 29.12
C PRO A 117 -11.30 -7.64 27.68
N HIS A 118 -11.33 -6.81 26.62
CA HIS A 118 -11.49 -7.30 25.24
C HIS A 118 -10.53 -6.75 24.17
N ALA A 119 -9.53 -5.93 24.50
CA ALA A 119 -8.61 -5.40 23.48
C ALA A 119 -7.37 -6.32 23.28
N GLN A 120 -7.19 -6.86 22.08
CA GLN A 120 -5.99 -7.62 21.71
C GLN A 120 -4.75 -6.69 21.59
N PRO A 121 -3.56 -7.13 22.05
CA PRO A 121 -2.37 -6.32 21.97
C PRO A 121 -1.94 -6.09 20.51
N MET A 122 -1.78 -4.83 20.12
CA MET A 122 -1.22 -4.47 18.82
C MET A 122 0.25 -4.91 18.73
N LYS A 123 0.57 -5.78 17.78
CA LYS A 123 1.95 -6.20 17.51
C LYS A 123 2.79 -5.01 17.04
N LYS A 124 3.76 -4.56 17.86
CA LYS A 124 4.78 -3.58 17.46
C LYS A 124 5.71 -4.20 16.42
N THR A 125 5.49 -3.94 15.12
CA THR A 125 6.50 -4.24 14.09
C THR A 125 7.50 -3.10 14.04
N ILE A 126 8.52 -3.16 14.88
CA ILE A 126 9.66 -2.25 14.83
C ILE A 126 10.52 -2.64 13.61
N SER A 127 10.43 -1.88 12.52
CA SER A 127 11.26 -2.07 11.33
C SER A 127 12.56 -1.25 11.45
N LEU A 128 13.57 -1.83 12.10
CA LEU A 128 14.92 -1.24 12.15
C LEU A 128 15.65 -1.50 10.83
N ARG A 129 15.72 -0.51 9.95
CA ARG A 129 16.65 -0.53 8.80
C ARG A 129 18.06 -0.17 9.27
N LYS A 130 18.91 -1.17 9.50
CA LYS A 130 20.37 -0.95 9.64
C LYS A 130 20.99 -0.72 8.25
N PRO A 131 21.87 0.28 8.08
CA PRO A 131 22.63 0.43 6.83
C PRO A 131 23.67 -0.68 6.69
N LEU A 132 23.66 -1.36 5.54
CA LEU A 132 24.65 -2.38 5.18
C LEU A 132 25.95 -1.66 4.78
N ARG A 133 26.98 -1.66 5.66
CA ARG A 133 28.34 -1.28 5.26
C ARG A 133 28.97 -2.46 4.51
N LEU A 134 29.04 -2.37 3.19
CA LEU A 134 29.89 -3.24 2.38
C LEU A 134 31.35 -2.87 2.64
N GLY A 135 32.05 -3.71 3.40
CA GLY A 135 33.51 -3.63 3.53
C GLY A 135 34.16 -3.95 2.18
N ARG A 136 35.10 -3.10 1.74
CA ARG A 136 35.99 -3.41 0.62
C ARG A 136 36.88 -4.59 1.04
N ALA A 137 36.89 -5.63 0.21
CA ALA A 137 37.91 -6.67 0.26
C ALA A 137 39.27 -6.03 -0.06
N GLY A 138 40.25 -6.29 0.82
CA GLY A 138 41.67 -6.09 0.54
C GLY A 138 42.26 -7.26 -0.23
#